data_AF-A0A7T5CD79-F1
#
_entry.id   AF-A0A7T5CD79-F1
#
_cell.length_a   1.000
_cell.length_b   1.000
_cell.length_c   1.000
_cell.angle_alpha   90.00
_cell.angle_beta   90.00
_cell.angle_gamma   90.00
#
_symmetry.space_group_name_H-M   'P 1'
#
loop_
_entity.id
_entity.type
_entity.pdbx_description
1 polymer ?
#
loop_
_entity_poly.entity_id
_entity_poly.type
_entity_poly.pdbx_seq_one_letter_code
_entity_poly.pdbx_strand_id
1 'polypeptide(L)'
;MVVKRHLRVGKAGRGDQHGPAAPADTPARLETCPLCGRPLIAGPSTDLHHPVPRSRGGTEVVPMHRVCHQKIHSVFTEGELAAEFHDWDKLRGHPAMADFIRWIARKPPEYYDRNRWTNDKRRR
;
A
#
# COMPACT_ATOMS: atom_id res chain seq x y z
N MET A 1 -30.28 73.81 4.73
CA MET A 1 -29.44 74.39 3.67
C MET A 1 -28.37 73.40 3.29
N VAL A 2 -28.23 73.19 1.98
CA VAL A 2 -27.35 72.24 1.31
C VAL A 2 -25.89 72.61 1.52
N VAL A 3 -25.05 71.62 1.87
CA VAL A 3 -23.64 71.65 1.50
C VAL A 3 -23.23 70.30 0.93
N LYS A 4 -22.73 70.39 -0.30
CA LYS A 4 -22.35 69.32 -1.22
C LYS A 4 -21.07 68.62 -0.77
N ARG A 5 -21.09 67.28 -0.95
CA ARG A 5 -20.05 66.38 -1.51
C ARG A 5 -18.60 66.54 -1.02
N HIS A 6 -17.97 65.41 -0.69
CA HIS A 6 -16.92 64.84 -1.55
C HIS A 6 -16.86 63.31 -1.41
N LEU A 7 -16.90 62.63 -2.56
CA LEU A 7 -16.63 61.22 -2.75
C LEU A 7 -15.20 60.91 -2.27
N ARG A 8 -15.00 59.82 -1.52
CA ARG A 8 -13.70 59.12 -1.47
C ARG A 8 -13.88 57.67 -1.88
N VAL A 9 -13.34 57.37 -3.06
CA VAL A 9 -13.02 56.05 -3.57
C VAL A 9 -11.99 55.42 -2.64
N GLY A 10 -12.28 54.19 -2.17
CA GLY A 10 -11.41 53.44 -1.27
C GLY A 10 -11.48 51.94 -1.55
N LYS A 11 -10.76 51.54 -2.61
CA LYS A 11 -10.10 50.24 -2.85
C LYS A 11 -10.91 48.96 -2.56
N ALA A 12 -11.37 48.35 -3.65
CA ALA A 12 -11.67 46.93 -3.76
C ALA A 12 -10.51 46.08 -3.23
N GLY A 13 -10.82 45.07 -2.42
CA GLY A 13 -9.85 44.10 -1.96
C GLY A 13 -10.54 42.86 -1.42
N ARG A 14 -10.43 41.79 -2.20
CA ARG A 14 -10.69 40.37 -1.90
C ARG A 14 -12.10 39.89 -2.25
N GLY A 15 -12.23 39.39 -3.47
CA GLY A 15 -13.27 38.47 -3.87
C GLY A 15 -12.69 37.45 -4.86
N ASP A 16 -12.87 36.18 -4.53
CA ASP A 16 -13.17 35.08 -5.45
C ASP A 16 -12.23 34.83 -6.65
N GLN A 17 -11.11 34.14 -6.39
CA GLN A 17 -10.52 33.22 -7.36
C GLN A 17 -10.52 31.79 -6.80
N HIS A 18 -11.70 31.18 -6.70
CA HIS A 18 -11.82 29.72 -6.54
C HIS A 18 -12.07 29.12 -7.93
N GLY A 19 -10.98 28.82 -8.63
CA GLY A 19 -11.00 27.87 -9.75
C GLY A 19 -11.41 26.47 -9.26
N PRO A 20 -11.89 25.59 -10.15
CA PRO A 20 -12.61 24.39 -9.76
C PRO A 20 -11.76 23.49 -8.87
N ALA A 21 -12.31 23.12 -7.71
CA ALA A 21 -11.72 22.14 -6.81
C ALA A 21 -11.45 20.85 -7.59
N ALA A 22 -10.17 20.51 -7.76
CA ALA A 22 -9.75 19.21 -8.26
C ALA A 22 -10.41 18.11 -7.40
N PRO A 23 -10.86 16.99 -7.99
CA PRO A 23 -11.54 15.96 -7.22
C PRO A 23 -10.58 15.39 -6.16
N ALA A 24 -10.92 15.63 -4.90
CA ALA A 24 -10.38 14.91 -3.76
C ALA A 24 -10.80 13.43 -3.83
N ASP A 25 -9.93 12.57 -3.29
CA ASP A 25 -10.21 11.17 -2.89
C ASP A 25 -10.32 10.07 -3.95
N THR A 26 -9.64 10.16 -5.09
CA THR A 26 -9.32 8.92 -5.83
C THR A 26 -7.93 8.43 -5.41
N PRO A 27 -7.82 7.32 -4.67
CA PRO A 27 -6.51 6.81 -4.29
C PRO A 27 -5.75 6.33 -5.54
N ALA A 28 -4.51 6.79 -5.68
CA ALA A 28 -3.65 6.43 -6.81
C ALA A 28 -3.38 4.92 -6.82
N ARG A 29 -3.54 4.28 -7.97
CA ARG A 29 -3.20 2.86 -8.17
C ARG A 29 -1.70 2.75 -8.44
N LEU A 30 -1.00 1.96 -7.63
CA LEU A 30 0.48 1.93 -7.54
C LEU A 30 1.09 0.64 -8.12
N GLU A 31 0.57 0.09 -9.22
CA GLU A 31 0.89 -1.26 -9.75
C GLU A 31 0.12 -2.40 -9.07
N THR A 32 0.41 -3.64 -9.49
CA THR A 32 -0.24 -4.87 -8.99
C THR A 32 0.67 -5.60 -8.01
N CYS A 33 0.10 -6.21 -6.96
CA CYS A 33 0.88 -6.99 -6.00
C CYS A 33 1.49 -8.24 -6.67
N PRO A 34 2.82 -8.47 -6.58
CA PRO A 34 3.51 -9.57 -7.27
C PRO A 34 3.09 -10.96 -6.77
N LEU A 35 2.61 -11.06 -5.53
CA LEU A 35 2.18 -12.34 -4.95
C LEU A 35 0.76 -12.72 -5.35
N CYS A 36 -0.20 -11.80 -5.19
CA CYS A 36 -1.63 -12.11 -5.31
C CYS A 36 -2.30 -11.56 -6.57
N GLY A 37 -1.63 -10.72 -7.35
CA GLY A 37 -2.17 -10.18 -8.60
C GLY A 37 -3.27 -9.12 -8.42
N ARG A 38 -3.58 -8.68 -7.18
CA ARG A 38 -4.57 -7.63 -6.92
C ARG A 38 -3.95 -6.24 -7.06
N PRO A 39 -4.72 -5.21 -7.46
CA PRO A 39 -4.21 -3.85 -7.56
C PRO A 39 -3.74 -3.33 -6.20
N LEU A 40 -2.66 -2.56 -6.19
CA LEU A 40 -2.20 -1.82 -5.03
C LEU A 40 -2.86 -0.45 -5.03
N ILE A 41 -3.44 -0.10 -3.89
CA ILE A 41 -4.04 1.19 -3.64
C ILE A 41 -3.12 1.92 -2.66
N ALA A 42 -2.71 3.13 -3.02
CA ALA A 42 -1.90 3.97 -2.14
C ALA A 42 -2.62 4.18 -0.81
N GLY A 43 -1.97 3.80 0.29
CA GLY A 43 -2.59 3.89 1.62
C GLY A 43 -2.03 2.90 2.63
N PRO A 44 -2.72 2.74 3.77
CA PRO A 44 -2.24 1.96 4.92
C PRO A 44 -2.27 0.45 4.71
N SER A 45 -2.73 -0.03 3.55
CA SER A 45 -2.83 -1.45 3.17
C SER A 45 -1.66 -1.93 2.32
N THR A 46 -0.70 -1.04 2.00
CA THR A 46 0.50 -1.34 1.21
C THR A 46 1.76 -1.16 2.07
N ASP A 47 2.66 -2.13 2.03
CA ASP A 47 4.00 -2.13 2.65
C ASP A 47 5.07 -2.44 1.58
N LEU A 48 6.33 -2.30 1.96
CA LEU A 48 7.49 -2.59 1.12
C LEU A 48 8.11 -3.94 1.52
N HIS A 49 8.21 -4.87 0.57
CA HIS A 49 8.78 -6.19 0.78
C HIS A 49 10.16 -6.32 0.14
N HIS A 50 11.08 -7.01 0.82
CA HIS A 50 12.39 -7.38 0.25
C HIS A 50 12.35 -8.89 -0.06
N PRO A 51 12.30 -9.29 -1.35
CA PRO A 51 12.26 -10.72 -1.73
C PRO A 51 13.48 -11.48 -1.19
N VAL A 52 14.65 -10.84 -1.27
CA VAL A 52 15.86 -11.25 -0.55
C VAL A 52 15.95 -10.40 0.71
N PRO A 53 15.98 -10.98 1.93
CA PRO A 53 16.11 -10.21 3.15
C PRO A 53 17.36 -9.33 3.19
N ARG A 54 17.27 -8.13 3.78
CA ARG A 54 18.42 -7.22 3.96
C ARG A 54 19.59 -7.87 4.70
N SER A 55 19.28 -8.72 5.70
CA SER A 55 20.27 -9.50 6.47
C SER A 55 21.09 -10.46 5.60
N ARG A 56 20.62 -10.76 4.38
CA ARG A 56 21.26 -11.62 3.38
C ARG A 56 21.74 -10.85 2.14
N GLY A 57 21.86 -9.52 2.24
CA GLY A 57 22.39 -8.67 1.17
C GLY A 57 21.36 -8.19 0.14
N GLY A 58 20.07 -8.40 0.37
CA GLY A 58 19.03 -7.93 -0.55
C GLY A 58 18.86 -6.41 -0.55
N THR A 59 18.82 -5.81 -1.74
CA THR A 59 18.62 -4.37 -1.97
C THR A 59 17.30 -4.04 -2.67
N GLU A 60 16.71 -5.04 -3.32
CA GLU A 60 15.44 -4.89 -4.03
C GLU A 60 14.28 -4.69 -3.04
N VAL A 61 13.38 -3.78 -3.40
CA VAL A 61 12.18 -3.48 -2.64
C VAL A 61 11.00 -3.42 -3.59
N VAL A 62 9.96 -4.20 -3.28
CA VAL A 62 8.76 -4.30 -4.09
C VAL A 62 7.52 -3.92 -3.27
N PRO A 63 6.64 -3.03 -3.77
CA PRO A 63 5.41 -2.69 -3.08
C PRO A 63 4.42 -3.87 -3.08
N MET A 64 3.74 -4.06 -1.96
CA MET A 64 2.95 -5.26 -1.70
C MET A 64 1.87 -4.99 -0.65
N HIS A 65 0.75 -5.73 -0.66
CA HIS A 65 -0.23 -5.64 0.43
C HIS A 65 0.38 -6.11 1.76
N ARG A 66 0.06 -5.42 2.86
CA ARG A 66 0.55 -5.80 4.20
C ARG A 66 0.14 -7.22 4.59
N VAL A 67 -1.06 -7.64 4.19
CA VAL A 67 -1.56 -9.01 4.44
C VAL A 67 -0.73 -10.06 3.68
N CYS A 68 -0.31 -9.77 2.46
CA CYS A 68 0.56 -10.63 1.67
C CYS A 68 1.97 -10.70 2.29
N HIS A 69 2.48 -9.55 2.73
CA HIS A 69 3.78 -9.45 3.41
C HIS A 69 3.80 -10.27 4.69
N GLN A 70 2.78 -10.10 5.55
CA GLN A 70 2.65 -10.88 6.78
C GLN A 70 2.53 -12.38 6.52
N LYS A 71 1.81 -12.77 5.46
CA LYS A 71 1.68 -14.19 5.10
C LYS A 71 3.03 -14.80 4.72
N ILE A 72 3.83 -14.13 3.89
CA ILE A 72 5.17 -14.60 3.51
C ILE A 72 6.02 -14.87 4.76
N HIS A 73 6.10 -13.90 5.67
CA HIS A 73 6.87 -14.06 6.90
C HIS A 73 6.21 -14.99 7.93
N SER A 74 4.95 -15.38 7.76
CA SER A 74 4.31 -16.40 8.60
C SER A 74 4.66 -17.82 8.15
N VAL A 75 4.94 -18.01 6.85
CA VAL A 75 5.22 -19.33 6.25
C VAL A 75 6.72 -19.59 6.20
N PHE A 76 7.52 -18.59 5.82
CA PHE A 76 8.95 -18.74 5.57
C PHE A 76 9.80 -17.96 6.56
N THR A 77 10.95 -18.53 6.87
CA THR A 77 12.07 -17.88 7.54
C THR A 77 12.87 -17.02 6.55
N GLU A 78 13.69 -16.11 7.07
CA GLU A 78 14.60 -15.32 6.22
C GLU A 78 15.61 -16.19 5.45
N GLY A 79 16.02 -17.33 6.03
CA GLY A 79 16.92 -18.27 5.37
C GLY A 79 16.27 -18.95 4.15
N GLU A 80 15.04 -19.43 4.31
CA GLU A 80 14.27 -20.04 3.22
C GLU A 80 13.96 -19.04 2.09
N LEU A 81 13.62 -17.79 2.44
CA LEU A 81 13.43 -16.73 1.45
C LEU A 81 14.70 -16.47 0.65
N ALA A 82 15.85 -16.32 1.31
CA ALA A 82 17.11 -16.08 0.61
C ALA A 82 17.53 -17.27 -0.28
N ALA A 83 17.33 -18.51 0.18
CA ALA A 83 17.80 -19.70 -0.52
C ALA A 83 16.92 -20.10 -1.71
N GLU A 84 15.60 -20.15 -1.53
CA GLU A 84 14.70 -20.81 -2.48
C GLU A 84 13.51 -19.94 -2.89
N PHE A 85 13.01 -19.09 -1.99
CA PHE A 85 11.75 -18.36 -2.17
C PHE A 85 11.92 -16.84 -2.41
N HIS A 86 13.05 -16.41 -2.98
CA HIS A 86 13.24 -15.03 -3.46
C HIS A 86 12.55 -14.81 -4.82
N ASP A 87 12.22 -15.90 -5.52
CA ASP A 87 11.50 -15.91 -6.78
C ASP A 87 9.97 -15.97 -6.56
N TRP A 88 9.24 -15.09 -7.24
CA TRP A 88 7.79 -14.96 -7.08
C TRP A 88 7.00 -16.15 -7.64
N ASP A 89 7.48 -16.84 -8.67
CA ASP A 89 6.83 -18.05 -9.20
C ASP A 89 6.99 -19.21 -8.21
N LYS A 90 8.18 -19.39 -7.63
CA LYS A 90 8.40 -20.38 -6.57
C LYS A 90 7.56 -20.11 -5.34
N LEU A 91 7.47 -18.85 -4.90
CA LEU A 91 6.58 -18.44 -3.80
C LEU A 91 5.12 -18.80 -4.08
N ARG A 92 4.63 -18.52 -5.30
CA ARG A 92 3.26 -18.83 -5.70
C ARG A 92 3.00 -20.33 -5.83
N GLY A 93 4.03 -21.11 -6.19
CA GLY A 93 3.96 -22.57 -6.30
C GLY A 93 3.87 -23.31 -4.97
N HIS A 94 4.28 -22.70 -3.85
CA HIS A 94 4.22 -23.36 -2.55
C HIS A 94 2.75 -23.59 -2.12
N PRO A 95 2.35 -24.80 -1.68
CA PRO A 95 0.94 -25.13 -1.40
C PRO A 95 0.25 -24.17 -0.42
N ALA A 96 0.92 -23.86 0.70
CA ALA A 96 0.37 -22.93 1.69
C ALA A 96 0.20 -21.49 1.15
N MET A 97 0.96 -21.13 0.11
CA MET A 97 0.84 -19.84 -0.54
C MET A 97 -0.22 -19.84 -1.62
N ALA A 98 -0.29 -20.89 -2.44
CA ALA A 98 -1.35 -21.07 -3.42
C ALA A 98 -2.74 -21.02 -2.76
N ASP A 99 -2.93 -21.71 -1.63
CA ASP A 99 -4.18 -21.70 -0.87
C ASP A 99 -4.55 -20.29 -0.40
N PHE A 100 -3.57 -19.57 0.14
CA PHE A 100 -3.75 -18.18 0.56
C PHE A 100 -4.09 -17.27 -0.61
N ILE A 101 -3.41 -17.40 -1.76
CA ILE A 101 -3.65 -16.58 -2.95
C ILE A 101 -5.09 -16.78 -3.45
N ARG A 102 -5.57 -18.03 -3.52
CA ARG A 102 -6.95 -18.34 -3.91
C ARG A 102 -7.99 -17.72 -2.98
N TRP A 103 -7.68 -17.64 -1.69
CA TRP A 103 -8.55 -17.03 -0.69
C TRP A 103 -8.51 -15.50 -0.74
N ILE A 104 -7.32 -14.89 -0.76
CA ILE A 104 -7.14 -13.43 -0.71
C ILE A 104 -7.60 -12.75 -2.00
N ALA A 105 -7.53 -13.44 -3.14
CA ALA A 105 -8.04 -12.97 -4.43
C ALA A 105 -9.52 -12.57 -4.39
N ARG A 106 -10.31 -13.12 -3.46
CA ARG A 106 -11.74 -12.83 -3.28
C ARG A 106 -12.01 -11.63 -2.36
N LYS A 107 -10.98 -11.03 -1.79
CA LYS A 107 -11.09 -9.92 -0.82
C LYS A 107 -10.83 -8.57 -1.51
N PRO A 108 -11.39 -7.46 -0.98
CA PRO A 108 -11.10 -6.12 -1.49
C PRO A 108 -9.58 -5.84 -1.54
N PRO A 109 -9.08 -5.01 -2.48
CA PRO A 109 -7.66 -4.71 -2.63
C PRO A 109 -7.01 -4.20 -1.34
N GLU A 110 -7.73 -3.38 -0.57
CA GLU A 110 -7.25 -2.80 0.68
C GLU A 110 -7.47 -3.69 1.91
N TYR A 111 -7.95 -4.92 1.71
CA TYR A 111 -8.20 -5.85 2.81
C TYR A 111 -6.93 -6.09 3.61
N TYR A 112 -7.06 -5.87 4.91
CA TYR A 112 -6.03 -6.08 5.91
C TYR A 112 -6.62 -6.85 7.08
N ASP A 113 -5.87 -7.81 7.58
CA ASP A 113 -6.17 -8.48 8.84
C ASP A 113 -4.87 -8.66 9.62
N ARG A 114 -4.99 -8.65 10.95
CA ARG A 114 -3.86 -8.87 11.85
C ARG A 114 -3.47 -10.33 11.82
N ASN A 115 -2.22 -10.63 11.50
CA ASN A 115 -1.71 -11.99 11.68
C ASN A 115 -1.74 -12.37 13.17
N ARG A 116 -2.50 -13.41 13.53
CA ARG A 116 -2.38 -14.06 14.84
C ARG A 116 -1.25 -15.06 14.75
N TRP A 117 -0.16 -14.78 15.46
CA TRP A 117 0.99 -15.67 15.47
C TRP A 117 0.61 -17.01 16.10
N THR A 118 0.75 -18.10 15.37
CA THR A 118 0.66 -19.45 15.91
C THR A 118 2.01 -19.86 16.48
N ASN A 119 2.02 -20.58 17.61
CA ASN A 119 3.25 -20.98 18.31
C ASN A 119 4.20 -21.85 17.47
N ASP A 120 3.72 -22.42 16.34
CA ASP A 120 4.50 -23.33 15.49
C ASP A 120 5.77 -22.68 14.94
N LYS A 121 5.72 -21.37 14.62
CA LYS A 121 6.91 -20.64 14.15
C LYS A 121 7.99 -20.49 15.23
N ARG A 122 7.64 -20.52 16.52
CA ARG A 122 8.64 -20.40 17.60
C ARG A 122 9.51 -21.66 17.74
N ARG A 123 9.12 -22.76 17.10
CA ARG A 123 9.78 -24.07 17.23
C ARG A 123 10.69 -24.42 16.05
N ARG A 124 10.70 -23.60 14.99
CA ARG A 124 11.56 -23.73 13.80
C ARG A 124 12.66 -22.68 13.85
#